data_AF-C6TK99-F1
#
_entry.id   AF-C6TK99-F1
#
_cell.length_a   1.000
_cell.length_b   1.000
_cell.length_c   1.000
_cell.angle_alpha   90.00
_cell.angle_beta   90.00
_cell.angle_gamma   90.00
#
_symmetry.space_group_name_H-M   'P 1'
#
loop_
_entity.id
_entity.type
_entity.pdbx_description
1 polymer ?
#
loop_
_entity_poly.entity_id
_entity_poly.type
_entity_poly.pdbx_seq_one_letter_code
_entity_poly.pdbx_strand_id
1 'polypeptide(L)' 'MAEAGSSQTGTTTKPPQLIYRCKKCRRIVASVENIVSHEHGKGESSFKWKKRSSQSWETEKQSVDAPQYLLSP' A
#
# COMPACT_ATOMS: atom_id res chain seq x y z
N MET A 1 32.44 -44.77 18.40
CA MET A 1 33.07 -43.59 17.78
C MET A 1 31.94 -42.67 17.33
N ALA A 2 31.97 -41.41 17.76
CA ALA A 2 30.96 -40.36 17.54
C ALA A 2 30.87 -39.98 16.02
N GLU A 3 29.90 -39.24 15.47
CA GLU A 3 29.24 -38.01 15.94
C GLU A 3 27.84 -37.82 15.34
N ALA A 4 27.00 -37.10 16.09
CA ALA A 4 25.75 -36.53 15.63
C ALA A 4 26.03 -35.24 14.84
N GLY A 5 25.61 -35.20 13.57
CA GLY A 5 25.55 -33.97 12.77
C GLY A 5 24.16 -33.37 12.81
N SER A 6 23.84 -32.65 13.90
CA SER A 6 22.63 -31.84 13.99
C SER A 6 22.79 -30.61 13.08
N SER A 7 22.23 -30.66 11.86
CA SER A 7 22.14 -29.49 10.99
C SER A 7 21.00 -28.60 11.45
N GLN A 8 21.32 -27.69 12.36
CA GLN A 8 20.50 -26.54 12.69
C GLN A 8 20.37 -25.65 11.45
N THR A 9 19.31 -25.81 10.66
CA THR A 9 18.90 -24.78 9.70
C THR A 9 18.21 -23.67 10.48
N GLY A 10 18.98 -22.65 10.85
CA GLY A 10 18.47 -21.46 11.53
C GLY A 10 17.30 -20.86 10.77
N THR A 11 16.12 -20.92 11.37
CA THR A 11 14.94 -20.16 10.95
C THR A 11 15.23 -18.69 11.20
N THR A 12 15.86 -18.02 10.25
CA THR A 12 15.90 -16.55 10.23
C THR A 12 14.48 -16.09 9.95
N THR A 13 13.72 -15.83 11.02
CA THR A 13 12.37 -15.27 10.99
C THR A 13 12.46 -13.85 10.44
N LYS A 14 12.56 -13.73 9.11
CA LYS A 14 12.30 -12.46 8.43
C LYS A 14 10.82 -12.14 8.67
N PRO A 15 10.47 -10.89 9.02
CA PRO A 15 9.07 -10.51 9.15
C PRO A 15 8.35 -10.90 7.84
N PRO A 16 7.10 -11.39 7.93
CA PRO A 16 6.37 -11.84 6.76
C PRO A 16 6.36 -10.72 5.72
N GLN A 17 6.96 -10.99 4.56
CA GLN A 17 7.05 -10.02 3.49
C GLN A 17 5.64 -9.75 2.98
N LEU A 18 5.15 -8.52 3.16
CA LEU A 18 3.80 -8.12 2.76
C LEU A 18 3.76 -7.96 1.24
N ILE A 19 2.95 -8.77 0.57
CA ILE A 19 2.82 -8.79 -0.90
C ILE A 19 1.39 -8.46 -1.28
N TYR A 20 1.23 -7.44 -2.11
CA TYR A 20 -0.06 -7.02 -2.64
C TYR A 20 -0.36 -7.78 -3.92
N ARG A 21 -1.57 -8.35 -4.00
CA ARG A 21 -2.03 -9.15 -5.14
C ARG A 21 -3.28 -8.52 -5.73
N CYS A 22 -3.33 -8.42 -7.05
CA CYS A 22 -4.52 -7.96 -7.74
C CYS A 22 -5.72 -8.85 -7.38
N LYS A 23 -6.86 -8.25 -7.00
CA LYS A 23 -8.07 -9.01 -6.64
C LYS A 23 -8.63 -9.82 -7.82
N LYS A 24 -8.47 -9.33 -9.06
CA LYS A 24 -8.99 -9.96 -10.28
C LYS A 24 -8.13 -11.11 -10.79
N CYS A 25 -6.82 -10.89 -10.94
CA CYS A 25 -5.92 -11.85 -11.59
C CYS A 25 -4.91 -12.52 -10.63
N ARG A 26 -4.94 -12.18 -9.34
CA ARG A 26 -4.06 -12.72 -8.27
C ARG A 26 -2.54 -12.56 -8.50
N ARG A 27 -2.14 -11.88 -9.59
CA ARG A 27 -0.75 -11.49 -9.88
C ARG A 27 -0.25 -10.52 -8.81
N ILE A 28 1.05 -10.59 -8.55
CA ILE A 28 1.75 -9.69 -7.64
C ILE A 28 1.79 -8.31 -8.29
N VAL A 29 1.33 -7.29 -7.55
CA VAL A 29 1.32 -5.90 -8.01
C VAL A 29 2.30 -5.02 -7.24
N ALA A 30 2.55 -5.33 -5.96
CA ALA A 30 3.48 -4.58 -5.11
C ALA A 30 4.11 -5.50 -4.05
N SER A 31 5.31 -5.16 -3.62
CA SER A 31 5.95 -5.58 -2.36
C SER A 31 6.06 -4.37 -1.43
N VAL A 32 6.31 -4.58 -0.13
CA VAL A 32 6.57 -3.48 0.82
C VAL A 32 7.70 -2.56 0.36
N GLU A 33 8.77 -3.12 -0.21
CA GLU A 33 9.94 -2.36 -0.66
C GLU A 33 9.65 -1.42 -1.84
N ASN A 34 8.63 -1.75 -2.66
CA ASN A 34 8.24 -0.94 -3.82
C ASN A 34 7.16 0.10 -3.51
N ILE A 35 6.73 0.21 -2.24
CA ILE A 35 5.72 1.18 -1.81
C ILE A 35 6.40 2.45 -1.33
N VAL A 36 6.04 3.54 -1.98
CA VAL A 36 6.47 4.88 -1.60
C VAL A 36 5.46 5.46 -0.59
N SER A 37 5.91 5.60 0.66
CA SER A 37 5.18 6.32 1.69
C SER A 37 4.99 7.78 1.27
N HIS A 38 3.74 8.24 1.24
CA HIS A 38 3.40 9.64 1.01
C HIS A 38 2.30 10.05 1.97
N GLU A 39 2.34 11.31 2.41
CA GLU A 39 1.22 11.89 3.13
C GLU A 39 0.07 12.14 2.15
N HIS A 40 -1.17 11.93 2.60
CA HIS A 40 -2.33 12.32 1.82
C HIS A 40 -2.26 13.82 1.53
N GLY A 41 -2.33 14.18 0.25
CA GLY A 41 -2.40 15.59 -0.12
C GLY A 41 -3.66 16.24 0.45
N LYS A 42 -3.67 17.57 0.62
CA LYS A 42 -4.83 18.32 1.16
C LYS A 42 -6.07 18.30 0.25
N GLY A 43 -6.04 17.49 -0.81
CA GLY A 43 -7.13 17.27 -1.74
C GLY A 43 -7.61 18.56 -2.39
N GLU A 44 -8.94 18.72 -2.41
CA GLU A 44 -9.63 19.85 -3.05
C GLU A 44 -9.22 21.21 -2.47
N SER A 45 -8.75 21.28 -1.22
CA SER A 45 -8.31 22.55 -0.62
C SER A 45 -6.99 23.08 -1.20
N SER A 46 -6.14 22.22 -1.77
CA SER A 46 -4.86 22.59 -2.38
C SER A 46 -4.98 23.04 -3.83
N PHE A 47 -6.07 22.68 -4.52
CA PHE A 47 -6.28 23.00 -5.92
C PHE A 47 -7.49 23.89 -6.05
N LYS A 48 -7.37 25.04 -6.74
CA LYS A 48 -8.51 25.88 -7.09
C LYS A 48 -9.42 25.15 -8.08
N TRP A 49 -10.21 24.20 -7.59
CA TRP A 49 -11.14 23.42 -8.38
C TRP A 49 -12.25 24.34 -8.88
N LYS A 50 -12.16 24.76 -10.15
CA LYS A 50 -13.30 25.38 -10.82
C LYS A 50 -14.16 24.26 -11.42
N LYS A 51 -15.20 23.86 -10.67
CA LYS A 51 -16.17 22.84 -11.10
C LYS A 51 -16.70 23.26 -12.49
N ARG A 52 -16.50 22.43 -13.51
CA ARG A 52 -16.89 22.73 -14.91
C ARG A 52 -18.40 22.69 -15.16
N SER A 53 -19.24 22.56 -14.13
CA SER A 53 -20.71 22.59 -14.30
C SER A 53 -21.42 23.20 -13.09
N SER A 54 -22.38 24.08 -13.39
CA SER A 54 -23.37 24.62 -12.45
C SER A 54 -24.29 23.51 -11.98
N GLN A 55 -24.08 23.01 -10.77
CA GLN A 55 -25.12 22.60 -9.82
C GLN A 55 -24.42 22.10 -8.54
N SER A 56 -24.70 22.83 -7.45
CA SER A 56 -24.21 22.58 -6.10
C SER A 56 -25.07 21.50 -5.46
N TRP A 57 -24.47 20.34 -5.24
CA TRP A 57 -24.92 19.45 -4.19
C TRP A 57 -23.77 19.41 -3.18
N GLU A 58 -24.05 19.99 -2.00
CA GLU A 58 -23.16 19.88 -0.85
C GLU A 58 -23.30 18.45 -0.34
N THR A 59 -22.30 17.63 -0.63
CA THR A 59 -22.11 16.38 0.11
C THR A 59 -20.88 16.56 0.96
N GLU A 60 -21.15 16.65 2.26
CA GLU A 60 -20.25 16.36 3.35
C GLU A 60 -19.46 15.10 2.99
N LYS A 61 -18.18 15.27 2.65
CA LYS A 61 -17.31 14.17 2.28
C LYS A 61 -16.68 13.66 3.57
N GLN A 62 -17.22 12.58 4.13
CA GLN A 62 -16.49 11.82 5.14
C GLN A 62 -15.14 11.40 4.56
N SER A 63 -14.09 11.89 5.20
CA SER A 63 -12.70 11.51 4.95
C SER A 63 -12.56 10.01 5.19
N VAL A 64 -12.63 9.23 4.10
CA VAL A 64 -12.21 7.83 4.15
C VAL A 64 -10.69 7.83 4.22
N ASP A 65 -10.15 7.54 5.40
CA ASP A 65 -8.74 7.25 5.60
C ASP A 65 -8.43 5.91 4.92
N ALA A 66 -8.47 5.92 3.59
CA ALA A 66 -8.09 4.78 2.78
C ALA A 66 -6.58 4.92 2.50
N PRO A 67 -5.77 3.92 2.81
CA PRO A 67 -4.36 3.97 2.49
C PRO A 67 -4.20 3.94 0.97
N GLN A 68 -3.70 5.05 0.42
CA GLN A 68 -3.28 5.14 -0.97
C GLN A 68 -1.79 4.80 -1.01
N TYR A 69 -1.40 3.81 -1.82
CA TYR A 69 -0.01 3.41 -1.97
C TYR A 69 0.47 3.83 -3.36
N LEU A 70 1.60 4.53 -3.42
CA LEU A 70 2.25 4.87 -4.69
C LEU A 70 3.33 3.81 -4.97
N LEU A 71 3.26 3.16 -6.12
CA LEU A 71 4.27 2.18 -6.54
C LEU A 71 5.37 2.87 -7.34
N SER A 72 6.62 2.52 -7.05
CA SER A 72 7.73 2.85 -7.95
C SER A 72 7.59 2.11 -9.28
N PRO A 73 7.87 2.76 -10.43
CA PRO A 73 7.87 2.13 -11.75
C PRO A 73 8.88 0.98 -11.88
#